data_AF-X0TAJ2-F1
#
_entry.id   AF-X0TAJ2-F1
#
_cell.length_a   1.000
_cell.length_b   1.000
_cell.length_c   1.000
_cell.angle_alpha   90.00
_cell.angle_beta   90.00
_cell.angle_gamma   90.00
#
_symmetry.space_group_name_H-M   'P 1'
#
loop_
_entity.id
_entity.type
_entity.pdbx_description
1 polymer ?
#
loop_
_entity_poly.entity_id
_entity_poly.type
_entity_poly.pdbx_seq_one_letter_code
_entity_poly.pdbx_strand_id
1 'polypeptide(L)'
;KGLYRVRTRLLNKRATPTMSYYSQKKDLYPKDMLKVSGKNAKVLAGGTLNDIYRDQVTYKQHRPELQFLFVPGFGKVEHQFLVEGKGEITLKYSSRFGGKITKTVELK
;
A
#
# COMPACT_ATOMS: atom_id res chain seq x y z
N LYS A 1 22.57 -5.44 9.19
CA LYS A 1 21.11 -5.19 9.12
C LYS A 1 20.85 -4.43 7.82
N GLY A 2 20.01 -4.93 6.92
CA GLY A 2 19.68 -4.25 5.67
C GLY A 2 18.42 -3.41 5.84
N LEU A 3 18.46 -2.16 5.38
CA LEU A 3 17.29 -1.29 5.27
C LEU A 3 16.90 -1.21 3.79
N TYR A 4 15.67 -1.61 3.48
CA TYR A 4 15.17 -1.70 2.11
C TYR A 4 14.03 -0.71 1.89
N ARG A 5 14.09 -0.01 0.76
CA ARG A 5 13.02 0.86 0.30
C ARG A 5 12.14 0.10 -0.69
N VAL A 6 10.94 -0.25 -0.24
CA VAL A 6 9.95 -0.99 -1.03
C VAL A 6 8.90 -0.02 -1.54
N ARG A 7 8.86 0.18 -2.86
CA ARG A 7 7.84 1.00 -3.51
C ARG A 7 6.79 0.13 -4.15
N THR A 8 5.53 0.50 -4.00
CA THR A 8 4.39 -0.20 -4.59
C THR A 8 3.57 0.75 -5.44
N ARG A 9 3.07 0.25 -6.56
CA ARG A 9 2.17 0.98 -7.45
C ARG A 9 0.93 0.13 -7.69
N LEU A 10 -0.22 0.65 -7.26
CA LEU A 10 -1.53 0.08 -7.57
C LEU A 10 -2.11 0.87 -8.73
N LEU A 11 -2.42 0.20 -9.83
CA LEU A 11 -2.99 0.79 -11.04
C LEU A 11 -4.39 0.23 -11.26
N ASN A 12 -5.37 1.11 -11.46
CA ASN A 12 -6.69 0.71 -11.90
C ASN A 12 -6.81 0.95 -13.40
N LYS A 13 -6.98 -0.13 -14.17
CA LYS A 13 -7.20 -0.05 -15.63
C LYS A 13 -8.67 0.21 -16.00
N ARG A 14 -9.59 0.20 -15.02
CA ARG A 14 -11.03 0.38 -15.23
C ARG A 14 -11.44 1.81 -14.92
N ALA A 15 -12.53 2.27 -15.55
CA ALA A 15 -13.12 3.59 -15.32
C ALA A 15 -13.71 3.74 -13.90
N THR A 16 -14.25 2.65 -13.35
CA THR A 16 -14.88 2.67 -12.02
C THR A 16 -13.81 2.66 -10.93
N PRO A 17 -13.85 3.58 -9.95
CA PRO A 17 -12.95 3.54 -8.80
C PRO A 17 -13.22 2.30 -7.95
N THR A 18 -12.22 1.87 -7.17
CA THR A 18 -12.39 0.73 -6.26
C THR A 18 -13.34 1.03 -5.09
N MET A 19 -13.56 2.30 -4.78
CA MET A 19 -14.51 2.75 -3.76
C MET A 19 -15.13 4.09 -4.16
N SER A 20 -16.46 4.19 -4.14
CA SER A 20 -17.17 5.43 -4.44
C SER A 20 -16.99 6.48 -3.34
N TYR A 21 -17.08 7.78 -3.68
CA TYR A 21 -17.00 8.86 -2.68
C TYR A 21 -18.10 8.75 -1.61
N TYR A 22 -19.31 8.36 -2.02
CA TYR A 22 -20.41 8.15 -1.08
C TYR A 22 -20.10 7.03 -0.08
N SER A 23 -19.56 5.90 -0.57
CA SER A 23 -19.15 4.79 0.30
C SER A 23 -18.03 5.20 1.26
N GLN A 24 -17.10 6.05 0.83
CA GLN A 24 -16.02 6.57 1.68
C GLN A 24 -16.56 7.50 2.77
N LYS A 25 -17.47 8.40 2.42
CA LYS A 25 -18.03 9.40 3.34
C LYS A 25 -18.97 8.79 4.39
N LYS A 26 -19.68 7.72 4.02
CA LYS A 26 -20.66 7.05 4.88
C LYS A 26 -20.12 5.78 5.54
N ASP A 27 -18.82 5.48 5.34
CA ASP A 27 -18.15 4.26 5.82
C ASP A 27 -18.98 2.98 5.60
N LEU A 28 -19.65 2.88 4.43
CA LEU A 28 -20.59 1.78 4.16
C LEU A 28 -19.91 0.41 4.17
N TYR A 29 -18.63 0.38 3.78
CA TYR A 29 -17.81 -0.82 3.68
C TYR A 29 -16.40 -0.52 4.18
N PRO A 30 -15.63 -1.56 4.58
CA PRO A 30 -14.22 -1.41 4.89
C PRO A 30 -13.45 -0.75 3.74
N LYS A 31 -12.55 0.18 4.09
CA LYS A 31 -11.66 0.86 3.13
C LYS A 31 -10.70 -0.16 2.52
N ASP A 32 -10.20 0.11 1.31
CA ASP A 32 -9.21 -0.77 0.72
C ASP A 32 -7.93 -0.73 1.55
N MET A 33 -7.28 -1.89 1.65
CA MET A 33 -6.14 -2.10 2.52
C MET A 33 -4.95 -2.63 1.73
N LEU A 34 -3.79 -2.02 1.92
CA LEU A 34 -2.50 -2.57 1.53
C LEU A 34 -1.71 -2.87 2.80
N LYS A 35 -1.43 -4.15 3.02
CA LYS A 35 -0.69 -4.64 4.18
C LYS A 35 0.65 -5.21 3.75
N VAL A 36 1.70 -4.85 4.47
CA VAL A 36 3.04 -5.44 4.34
C VAL A 36 3.28 -6.34 5.55
N SER A 37 3.74 -7.57 5.33
CA SER A 37 4.07 -8.51 6.39
C SER A 37 5.29 -9.33 6.02
N GLY A 38 6.15 -9.65 6.98
CA GLY A 38 7.26 -10.59 6.79
C GLY A 38 7.66 -11.20 8.13
N LYS A 39 8.13 -12.44 8.13
CA LYS A 39 8.51 -13.15 9.37
C LYS A 39 9.77 -12.57 10.01
N ASN A 40 10.74 -12.19 9.17
CA ASN A 40 12.05 -11.65 9.58
C ASN A 40 12.27 -10.21 9.09
N ALA A 41 11.16 -9.49 8.85
CA ALA A 41 11.17 -8.14 8.30
C ALA A 41 10.22 -7.24 9.09
N LYS A 42 10.74 -6.12 9.59
CA LYS A 42 10.01 -5.11 10.34
C LYS A 42 9.80 -3.88 9.47
N VAL A 43 8.55 -3.45 9.34
CA VAL A 43 8.22 -2.19 8.67
C VAL A 43 8.49 -1.04 9.66
N LEU A 44 9.45 -0.18 9.33
CA LEU A 44 9.80 0.99 10.15
C LEU A 44 8.93 2.19 9.80
N ALA A 45 8.71 2.41 8.51
CA ALA A 45 7.87 3.51 8.03
C ALA A 45 7.07 3.06 6.80
N GLY A 46 5.88 3.62 6.63
CA GLY A 46 5.01 3.32 5.51
C GLY A 46 4.06 4.48 5.26
N GLY A 47 3.89 4.85 4.00
CA GLY A 47 3.13 6.02 3.64
C GLY A 47 2.77 6.09 2.16
N THR A 48 1.93 7.07 1.84
CA THR A 48 1.58 7.39 0.45
C THR A 48 2.72 8.20 -0.17
N LEU A 49 3.14 7.78 -1.37
CA LEU A 49 4.16 8.47 -2.17
C LEU A 49 3.45 9.51 -3.04
N ASN A 50 3.62 10.79 -2.70
CA ASN A 50 2.98 11.90 -3.41
C ASN A 50 3.78 12.30 -4.66
N ASP A 51 5.11 12.30 -4.55
CA ASP A 51 6.02 12.61 -5.64
C ASP A 51 7.21 11.65 -5.64
N ILE A 52 7.32 10.85 -6.71
CA ILE A 52 8.40 9.87 -6.90
C ILE A 52 9.74 10.56 -7.15
N TYR A 53 9.73 11.68 -7.87
CA TYR A 53 10.93 12.39 -8.33
C TYR A 53 11.55 13.22 -7.21
N ARG A 54 10.71 13.72 -6.28
CA ARG A 54 11.15 14.46 -5.09
C ARG A 54 11.24 13.62 -3.82
N ASP A 55 10.98 12.30 -3.91
CA ASP A 55 10.89 11.35 -2.79
C ASP A 55 10.00 11.85 -1.64
N GLN A 56 8.90 12.55 -1.99
CA GLN A 56 7.97 13.11 -1.01
C GLN A 56 6.96 12.03 -0.59
N VAL A 57 7.16 11.53 0.63
CA VAL A 57 6.30 10.50 1.23
C VAL A 57 5.63 11.04 2.48
N THR A 58 4.31 10.90 2.54
CA THR A 58 3.55 11.15 3.76
C THR A 58 3.48 9.87 4.58
N TYR A 59 4.42 9.72 5.51
CA TYR A 59 4.47 8.56 6.40
C TYR A 59 3.36 8.59 7.46
N LYS A 60 2.81 7.41 7.76
CA LYS A 60 1.92 7.24 8.91
C LYS A 60 2.72 7.13 10.20
N GLN A 61 2.25 7.82 11.23
CA GLN A 61 2.82 7.75 12.58
C GLN A 61 2.51 6.43 13.28
N HIS A 62 1.34 5.83 13.00
CA HIS A 62 0.89 4.60 13.64
C HIS A 62 0.58 3.52 12.60
N ARG A 63 0.99 2.27 12.91
CA ARG A 63 0.83 1.07 12.05
C ARG A 63 1.31 1.31 10.61
N PRO A 64 2.62 1.60 10.41
CA PRO A 64 3.18 1.85 9.08
C PRO A 64 3.02 0.67 8.11
N GLU A 65 2.87 -0.56 8.63
CA GLU A 65 2.63 -1.79 7.87
C GLU A 65 1.28 -1.81 7.15
N LEU A 66 0.34 -0.92 7.50
CA LEU A 66 -1.02 -0.92 6.97
C LEU A 66 -1.41 0.43 6.37
N GLN A 67 -1.66 0.44 5.07
CA GLN A 67 -2.14 1.60 4.35
C GLN A 67 -3.61 1.42 3.99
N PHE A 68 -4.42 2.44 4.32
CA PHE A 68 -5.81 2.53 3.89
C PHE A 68 -5.84 3.44 2.67
N LEU A 69 -6.51 3.01 1.61
CA LEU A 69 -6.53 3.74 0.36
C LEU A 69 -7.81 3.48 -0.42
N PHE A 70 -7.93 4.14 -1.57
CA PHE A 70 -8.84 3.79 -2.64
C PHE A 70 -8.08 4.06 -3.95
N VAL A 71 -8.30 3.24 -4.99
CA VAL A 71 -7.64 3.44 -6.29
C VAL A 71 -8.65 4.12 -7.22
N PRO A 72 -8.37 5.35 -7.68
CA PRO A 72 -9.29 6.07 -8.57
C PRO A 72 -9.43 5.36 -9.93
N GLY A 73 -10.52 5.66 -10.64
CA GLY A 73 -10.74 5.18 -12.01
C GLY A 73 -9.64 5.66 -12.96
N PHE A 74 -9.12 4.77 -13.79
CA PHE A 74 -7.94 5.00 -14.65
C PHE A 74 -6.71 5.58 -13.93
N GLY A 75 -6.69 5.54 -12.60
CA GLY A 75 -5.69 6.19 -11.79
C GLY A 75 -4.73 5.21 -11.16
N LYS A 76 -3.77 5.78 -10.43
CA LYS A 76 -2.77 5.02 -9.67
C LYS A 76 -2.64 5.57 -8.26
N VAL A 77 -2.25 4.70 -7.34
CA VAL A 77 -1.83 5.09 -5.99
C VAL A 77 -0.50 4.41 -5.71
N GLU A 78 0.43 5.20 -5.19
CA GLU A 78 1.79 4.78 -4.93
C GLU A 78 2.08 4.86 -3.44
N HIS A 79 2.82 3.88 -2.94
CA HIS A 79 3.22 3.84 -1.54
C HIS A 79 4.69 3.51 -1.42
N GLN A 80 5.29 4.00 -0.35
CA GLN A 80 6.65 3.69 0.02
C GLN A 80 6.67 3.11 1.42
N PHE A 81 7.40 2.00 1.57
CA PHE A 81 7.66 1.35 2.84
C PHE A 81 9.17 1.25 3.05
N LEU A 82 9.60 1.57 4.26
CA LEU A 82 10.94 1.31 4.75
C LEU A 82 10.89 0.04 5.60
N VAL A 83 11.59 -1.00 5.15
CA VAL A 83 11.57 -2.32 5.76
C VAL A 83 12.98 -2.68 6.20
N GLU A 84 13.16 -2.92 7.50
CA GLU A 84 14.40 -3.42 8.07
C GLU A 84 14.29 -4.94 8.24
N GLY A 85 15.26 -5.70 7.74
CA GLY A 85 15.27 -7.15 7.94
C GLY A 85 16.01 -7.90 6.86
N LYS A 86 15.64 -9.18 6.70
CA LYS A 86 16.14 -10.07 5.64
C LYS A 86 15.10 -11.12 5.32
N GLY A 87 15.10 -11.63 4.09
CA GLY A 87 14.19 -12.67 3.64
C GLY A 87 12.90 -12.13 3.00
N GLU A 88 11.85 -12.93 3.00
CA GLU A 88 10.65 -12.64 2.20
C GLU A 88 9.65 -11.72 2.90
N ILE A 89 9.13 -10.74 2.16
CA ILE A 89 7.98 -9.93 2.53
C ILE A 89 6.80 -10.22 1.61
N THR A 90 5.61 -10.19 2.19
CA THR A 90 4.33 -10.32 1.50
C THR A 90 3.61 -8.98 1.51
N LEU A 91 3.24 -8.54 0.32
CA LEU A 91 2.40 -7.38 0.04
C LEU A 91 0.99 -7.89 -0.28
N LYS A 92 0.02 -7.58 0.56
CA LYS A 92 -1.37 -8.00 0.40
C LYS A 92 -2.26 -6.78 0.21
N TYR A 93 -2.84 -6.67 -0.99
CA TYR A 93 -3.91 -5.73 -1.30
C TYR A 93 -5.26 -6.41 -1.16
N SER A 94 -6.20 -5.74 -0.51
CA SER A 94 -7.58 -6.20 -0.35
C SER A 94 -8.55 -5.05 -0.61
N SER A 95 -9.41 -5.23 -1.59
CA SER A 95 -10.53 -4.35 -1.91
C SER A 95 -11.79 -5.16 -2.13
N ARG A 96 -12.94 -4.57 -1.78
CA ARG A 96 -14.25 -5.18 -2.05
C ARG A 96 -14.53 -5.25 -3.55
N PHE A 97 -14.25 -4.18 -4.30
CA PHE A 97 -14.56 -4.08 -5.73
C PHE A 97 -13.31 -4.25 -6.62
N GLY A 98 -12.13 -3.92 -6.10
CA GLY A 98 -10.84 -4.11 -6.78
C GLY A 98 -10.28 -5.53 -6.67
N GLY A 99 -10.87 -6.38 -5.84
CA GLY A 99 -10.40 -7.75 -5.60
C GLY A 99 -9.24 -7.83 -4.62
N LYS A 100 -8.60 -9.00 -4.58
CA LYS A 100 -7.47 -9.30 -3.67
C LYS A 100 -6.24 -9.64 -4.49
N ILE A 101 -5.11 -9.05 -4.14
CA ILE A 101 -3.82 -9.31 -4.79
C ILE A 101 -2.78 -9.57 -3.71
N THR A 102 -2.01 -10.64 -3.88
CA THR A 102 -0.89 -10.97 -3.00
C THR A 102 0.36 -11.06 -3.87
N LYS A 103 1.42 -10.38 -3.45
CA LYS A 103 2.75 -10.51 -4.06
C LYS A 103 3.79 -10.73 -2.97
N THR A 104 4.76 -11.58 -3.27
CA THR A 104 5.92 -11.74 -2.40
C THR A 104 7.16 -11.15 -3.05
N VAL A 105 8.05 -10.60 -2.22
CA VAL A 105 9.30 -9.98 -2.64
C VAL A 105 10.38 -10.40 -1.65
N GLU A 106 11.52 -10.83 -2.18
CA GLU A 106 12.67 -11.22 -1.36
C GLU A 106 13.56 -10.01 -1.08
N LEU A 107 13.89 -9.79 0.19
CA LEU A 107 14.84 -8.77 0.64
C LEU A 107 16.24 -9.37 0.66
N LYS A 108 17.03 -9.09 -0.38
CA LYS A 108 18.45 -9.40 -0.53
C LYS A 108 19.24 -8.11 -0.59
#